data_AF-A0A8S3ICF6-F1
#
_entry.id   AF-A0A8S3ICF6-F1
#
_cell.length_a   1.000
_cell.length_b   1.000
_cell.length_c   1.000
_cell.angle_alpha   90.00
_cell.angle_beta   90.00
_cell.angle_gamma   90.00
#
_symmetry.space_group_name_H-M   'P 1'
#
loop_
_entity.id
_entity.type
_entity.pdbx_description
1 polymer ?
#
loop_
_entity_poly.entity_id
_entity_poly.type
_entity_poly.pdbx_seq_one_letter_code
_entity_poly.pdbx_strand_id
1 'polypeptide(L)'
;LGNLIPSQIEDRDRPVHVTIDREGRTIDSMTGEVLQLPSRVPTLKANLRVQKKEVIKQETPKSKLAKETVIEHPGLDASAVHFDARIGTHAASRNSRPLVFNKKGKYEEIANRQRAKAKLERLQQEISQIAKRTGIAVENQVTIIQPKKFFSELHVPDVEWWDYVIIQQNNYSTITPDANILPMLTGITRLIEHPIQLKPPFEANKPVLLPIHLTKHEQRKLRRQNRAEVLKEQQEKIRLGLMPPP
;
A
#
# COMPACT_ATOMS: atom_id res chain seq x y z
N LEU A 1 55.81 -35.25 -7.51
CA LEU A 1 54.85 -35.90 -6.59
C LEU A 1 53.77 -34.90 -6.25
N GLY A 2 52.61 -35.00 -6.91
CA GLY A 2 51.51 -34.06 -6.76
C GLY A 2 50.38 -34.47 -7.70
N ASN A 3 49.77 -35.62 -7.41
CA ASN A 3 48.62 -36.12 -8.16
C ASN A 3 47.39 -35.32 -7.75
N LEU A 4 46.96 -34.42 -8.63
CA LEU A 4 45.63 -33.80 -8.59
C LEU A 4 44.62 -34.83 -9.10
N ILE A 5 43.82 -35.35 -8.18
CA ILE A 5 42.65 -36.19 -8.49
C ILE A 5 41.61 -35.26 -9.15
N PRO A 6 41.09 -35.57 -10.35
CA PRO A 6 39.98 -34.82 -10.90
C PRO A 6 38.72 -35.20 -10.14
N SER A 7 38.11 -34.21 -9.48
CA SER A 7 36.79 -34.31 -8.86
C SER A 7 35.76 -34.64 -9.94
N GLN A 8 35.14 -35.82 -9.86
CA GLN A 8 34.03 -36.18 -10.71
C GLN A 8 32.86 -35.23 -10.43
N ILE A 9 32.45 -34.48 -11.46
CA ILE A 9 31.23 -33.68 -11.45
C ILE A 9 30.10 -34.67 -11.79
N GLU A 10 29.38 -35.13 -10.78
CA GLU A 10 28.22 -36.01 -11.01
C GLU A 10 27.05 -35.23 -11.63
N ASP A 11 26.44 -35.84 -12.63
CA ASP A 11 25.23 -35.40 -13.33
C ASP A 11 24.07 -35.20 -12.34
N ARG A 12 23.68 -33.93 -12.13
CA ARG A 12 22.62 -33.53 -11.19
C ARG A 12 21.17 -33.78 -11.66
N ASP A 13 20.97 -34.63 -12.66
CA ASP A 13 19.64 -34.83 -13.29
C ASP A 13 18.89 -36.08 -12.78
N ARG A 14 19.43 -36.82 -11.81
CA ARG A 14 18.74 -37.96 -11.18
C ARG A 14 18.12 -37.54 -9.83
N PRO A 15 16.89 -38.00 -9.51
CA PRO A 15 16.28 -37.69 -8.22
C PRO A 15 17.10 -38.29 -7.08
N VAL A 16 17.53 -37.43 -6.15
CA VAL A 16 18.29 -37.81 -4.95
C VAL A 16 17.38 -38.63 -4.02
N HIS A 17 17.87 -39.78 -3.56
CA HIS A 17 17.15 -40.63 -2.62
C HIS A 17 17.35 -40.12 -1.18
N VAL A 18 16.26 -39.76 -0.50
CA VAL A 18 16.27 -39.06 0.79
C VAL A 18 15.74 -39.98 1.90
N THR A 19 16.47 -40.07 3.01
CA THR A 19 16.11 -40.83 4.22
C THR A 19 16.11 -39.92 5.45
N ILE A 20 15.38 -40.32 6.50
CA ILE A 20 15.26 -39.51 7.74
C ILE A 20 16.06 -40.19 8.85
N ASP A 21 16.98 -39.46 9.47
CA ASP A 21 17.76 -39.94 10.60
C ASP A 21 16.93 -40.04 11.90
N ARG A 22 17.48 -40.73 12.91
CA ARG A 22 16.86 -40.88 14.24
C ARG A 22 16.51 -39.57 14.94
N GLU A 23 17.14 -38.47 14.53
CA GLU A 23 16.91 -37.12 15.03
C GLU A 23 15.94 -36.29 14.15
N GLY A 24 15.28 -36.92 13.16
CA GLY A 24 14.28 -36.28 12.31
C GLY A 24 14.86 -35.37 11.22
N ARG A 25 16.16 -35.44 10.96
CA ARG A 25 16.83 -34.67 9.90
C ARG A 25 16.81 -35.43 8.58
N THR A 26 16.56 -34.74 7.47
CA THR A 26 16.60 -35.34 6.13
C THR A 26 18.03 -35.44 5.64
N ILE A 27 18.50 -36.66 5.41
CA ILE A 27 19.83 -36.95 4.87
C ILE A 27 19.71 -37.57 3.47
N ASP A 28 20.71 -37.33 2.63
CA ASP A 28 20.90 -38.08 1.39
C ASP A 28 21.37 -39.50 1.73
N SER A 29 20.66 -40.51 1.23
CA SER A 29 20.95 -41.91 1.53
C SER A 29 22.29 -42.42 0.99
N MET A 30 22.87 -41.75 -0.02
CA MET A 30 24.11 -42.20 -0.67
C MET A 30 25.34 -41.49 -0.10
N THR A 31 25.20 -40.23 0.28
CA THR A 31 26.31 -39.38 0.77
C THR A 31 26.27 -39.15 2.28
N GLY A 32 25.13 -39.41 2.94
CA GLY A 32 24.94 -39.17 4.38
C GLY A 32 24.89 -37.69 4.76
N GLU A 33 24.86 -36.78 3.78
CA GLU A 33 24.82 -35.34 4.04
C GLU A 33 23.41 -34.86 4.40
N VAL A 34 23.34 -33.92 5.34
CA VAL A 34 22.07 -33.32 5.78
C VAL A 34 21.55 -32.38 4.70
N LEU A 35 20.42 -32.75 4.09
CA LEU A 35 19.72 -31.95 3.10
C LEU A 35 18.78 -30.94 3.77
N GLN A 36 18.96 -29.66 3.49
CA GLN A 36 18.01 -28.62 3.89
C GLN A 36 16.89 -28.52 2.86
N LEU A 37 15.70 -29.03 3.21
CA LEU A 37 14.51 -28.88 2.37
C LEU A 37 14.03 -27.41 2.41
N PRO A 38 13.86 -26.73 1.25
CA PRO A 38 13.36 -25.37 1.24
C PRO A 38 11.87 -25.35 1.62
N SER A 39 11.57 -24.88 2.84
CA SER A 39 10.19 -24.62 3.26
C SER A 39 9.62 -23.44 2.49
N ARG A 40 8.63 -23.70 1.62
CA ARG A 40 7.99 -22.67 0.80
C ARG A 40 6.93 -21.94 1.63
N VAL A 41 7.27 -20.74 2.11
CA VAL A 41 6.29 -19.86 2.75
C VAL A 41 5.33 -19.24 1.72
N PRO A 42 4.00 -19.27 1.93
CA PRO A 42 3.05 -18.64 1.03
C PRO A 42 3.21 -17.11 1.13
N THR A 43 3.61 -16.47 0.02
CA THR A 43 3.79 -15.02 -0.05
C THR A 43 2.91 -14.41 -1.15
N LEU A 44 2.42 -13.20 -0.91
CA LEU A 44 1.67 -12.43 -1.89
C LEU A 44 2.54 -12.11 -3.12
N LYS A 45 1.97 -12.24 -4.33
CA LYS A 45 2.66 -11.94 -5.60
C LYS A 45 3.23 -10.52 -5.67
N ALA A 46 2.70 -9.57 -4.90
CA ALA A 46 3.23 -8.23 -4.75
C ALA A 46 4.64 -8.23 -4.12
N ASN A 47 4.83 -9.02 -3.06
CA ASN A 47 6.12 -9.12 -2.34
C ASN A 47 7.18 -9.82 -3.21
N LEU A 48 6.79 -10.84 -3.98
CA LEU A 48 7.67 -11.50 -4.95
C LEU A 48 8.16 -10.55 -6.06
N ARG A 49 7.34 -9.58 -6.49
CA ARG A 49 7.75 -8.58 -7.49
C ARG A 49 8.73 -7.55 -6.94
N VAL A 50 8.61 -7.20 -5.66
CA VAL A 50 9.56 -6.30 -4.99
C VAL A 50 10.90 -7.00 -4.80
N GLN A 51 10.89 -8.23 -4.28
CA GLN A 51 12.12 -9.02 -4.08
C GLN A 51 12.86 -9.29 -5.40
N LYS A 52 12.15 -9.69 -6.48
CA LYS A 52 12.79 -9.88 -7.80
C LYS A 52 13.46 -8.61 -8.33
N LYS A 53 12.89 -7.43 -8.07
CA LYS A 53 13.49 -6.16 -8.49
C LYS A 53 14.75 -5.82 -7.68
N GLU A 54 14.78 -6.17 -6.40
CA GLU A 54 15.96 -5.97 -5.56
C GLU A 54 17.08 -6.93 -5.94
N VAL A 55 16.76 -8.20 -6.19
CA VAL A 55 17.73 -9.21 -6.67
C VAL A 55 18.33 -8.79 -8.02
N ILE A 56 17.51 -8.39 -9.01
CA ILE A 56 18.00 -7.89 -10.31
C ILE A 56 18.88 -6.64 -10.14
N LYS A 57 18.62 -5.80 -9.15
CA LYS A 57 19.41 -4.59 -8.86
C LYS A 57 20.73 -4.92 -8.15
N GLN A 58 20.78 -6.02 -7.39
CA GLN A 58 21.97 -6.50 -6.69
C GLN A 58 22.87 -7.34 -7.60
N GLU A 59 22.31 -8.14 -8.51
CA GLU A 59 23.04 -9.00 -9.44
C GLU A 59 23.63 -8.25 -10.64
N THR A 60 23.27 -6.97 -10.86
CA THR A 60 23.98 -6.11 -11.80
C THR A 60 25.06 -5.31 -11.07
N PRO A 61 26.34 -5.76 -11.03
CA PRO A 61 27.44 -4.86 -10.75
C PRO A 61 27.48 -3.78 -11.84
N LYS A 62 27.77 -2.55 -11.44
CA LYS A 62 27.93 -1.39 -12.34
C LYS A 62 29.15 -1.60 -13.25
N SER A 63 29.06 -2.46 -14.26
CA SER A 63 29.94 -2.42 -15.42
C SER A 63 29.20 -1.70 -16.55
N LYS A 64 29.67 -0.49 -16.83
CA LYS A 64 29.44 0.14 -18.13
C LYS A 64 30.26 -0.68 -19.12
N LEU A 65 29.66 -1.64 -19.80
CA LEU A 65 30.25 -2.26 -20.98
C LEU A 65 29.31 -2.02 -22.16
N ALA A 66 29.91 -1.50 -23.23
CA ALA A 66 29.26 -1.04 -24.43
C ALA A 66 28.28 -2.08 -24.98
N LYS A 67 27.03 -1.65 -25.19
CA LYS A 67 26.18 -2.28 -26.20
C LYS A 67 26.62 -1.72 -27.55
N GLU A 68 27.51 -2.47 -28.19
CA GLU A 68 27.77 -2.38 -29.61
C GLU A 68 26.48 -2.79 -30.34
N THR A 69 25.73 -1.79 -30.80
CA THR A 69 24.72 -1.98 -31.84
C THR A 69 25.42 -1.71 -33.17
N VAL A 70 25.79 -2.78 -33.86
CA VAL A 70 26.10 -2.75 -35.29
C VAL A 70 24.82 -2.29 -36.00
N ILE A 71 24.83 -1.04 -36.47
CA ILE A 71 23.89 -0.52 -37.46
C ILE A 71 24.76 0.06 -38.57
N GLU A 72 24.85 -0.68 -39.67
CA GLU A 72 25.44 -0.19 -40.90
C GLU A 72 24.58 0.94 -41.47
N HIS A 73 25.04 2.19 -41.29
CA HIS A 73 24.62 3.32 -42.11
C HIS A 73 25.90 4.00 -42.63
N PRO A 74 26.13 4.01 -43.95
CA PRO A 74 27.30 4.64 -44.53
C PRO A 74 27.05 6.16 -44.61
N GLY A 75 27.93 6.93 -44.01
CA GLY A 75 28.02 8.37 -44.20
C GLY A 75 27.57 9.19 -43.01
N LEU A 76 28.41 9.28 -41.97
CA LEU A 76 28.45 10.48 -41.12
C LEU A 76 29.79 10.66 -40.39
N ASP A 77 30.90 10.57 -41.12
CA ASP A 77 32.26 10.75 -40.55
C ASP A 77 32.74 12.20 -40.68
N ALA A 78 31.82 13.18 -40.67
CA ALA A 78 32.14 14.59 -40.86
C ALA A 78 32.49 15.34 -39.55
N SER A 79 32.47 14.67 -38.39
CA SER A 79 32.76 15.33 -37.11
C SER A 79 34.26 15.39 -36.75
N ALA A 80 35.14 14.80 -37.56
CA ALA A 80 36.59 14.88 -37.38
C ALA A 80 37.24 16.08 -38.10
N VAL A 81 36.48 16.83 -38.92
CA VAL A 81 37.03 17.91 -39.77
C VAL A 81 37.35 19.18 -38.98
N HIS A 82 36.84 19.32 -37.75
CA HIS A 82 36.99 20.55 -36.94
C HIS A 82 37.67 20.30 -35.59
N PHE A 83 38.43 19.21 -35.46
CA PHE A 83 39.19 18.89 -34.25
C PHE A 83 40.63 19.41 -34.37
N ASP A 84 40.99 20.48 -33.64
CA ASP A 84 42.37 21.00 -33.59
C ASP A 84 43.15 20.34 -32.44
N ALA A 85 44.14 19.51 -32.79
CA ALA A 85 44.97 18.76 -31.85
C ALA A 85 45.89 19.63 -30.97
N ARG A 86 46.01 20.93 -31.25
CA ARG A 86 46.81 21.87 -30.44
C ARG A 86 46.03 22.45 -29.26
N ILE A 87 44.73 22.22 -29.20
CA ILE A 87 43.87 22.67 -28.10
C ILE A 87 43.75 21.53 -27.09
N GLY A 88 44.29 21.72 -25.89
CA GLY A 88 44.08 20.80 -24.77
C GLY A 88 42.60 20.78 -24.37
N THR A 89 41.86 19.77 -24.84
CA THR A 89 40.47 19.56 -24.43
C THR A 89 40.47 19.01 -23.00
N HIS A 90 40.55 19.91 -22.02
CA HIS A 90 40.17 19.56 -20.66
C HIS A 90 38.68 19.22 -20.71
N ALA A 91 38.36 17.92 -20.77
CA ALA A 91 36.99 17.45 -20.70
C ALA A 91 36.34 18.10 -19.48
N ALA A 92 35.36 18.97 -19.70
CA ALA A 92 34.62 19.59 -18.61
C ALA A 92 33.94 18.44 -17.87
N SER A 93 34.56 17.99 -16.77
CA SER A 93 34.09 16.91 -15.92
C SER A 93 32.89 17.42 -15.10
N ARG A 94 31.82 17.77 -15.79
CA ARG A 94 30.51 17.94 -15.17
C ARG A 94 29.87 16.57 -15.19
N ASN A 95 29.66 16.00 -14.01
CA ASN A 95 28.84 14.81 -13.84
C ASN A 95 27.49 15.07 -14.52
N SER A 96 27.24 14.35 -15.61
CA SER A 96 25.94 14.37 -16.29
C SER A 96 24.87 13.92 -15.31
N ARG A 97 23.93 14.81 -14.99
CA ARG A 97 22.77 14.46 -14.17
C ARG A 97 21.82 13.64 -15.05
N PRO A 98 21.54 12.37 -14.70
CA PRO A 98 20.58 11.59 -15.46
C PRO A 98 19.19 12.25 -15.36
N LEU A 99 18.42 12.15 -16.45
CA LEU A 99 17.02 12.61 -16.46
C LEU A 99 16.22 11.77 -15.45
N VAL A 100 15.69 12.42 -14.42
CA VAL A 100 14.78 11.80 -13.44
C VAL A 100 13.36 12.05 -13.88
N PHE A 101 12.75 11.05 -14.52
CA PHE A 101 11.36 11.13 -14.94
C PHE A 101 10.44 11.04 -13.72
N ASN A 102 9.58 12.06 -13.56
CA ASN A 102 8.50 12.02 -12.58
C ASN A 102 7.31 11.22 -13.11
N LYS A 103 6.62 10.52 -12.23
CA LYS A 103 5.39 9.80 -12.60
C LYS A 103 4.32 10.79 -13.07
N LYS A 104 3.55 10.39 -14.08
CA LYS A 104 2.36 11.15 -14.54
C LYS A 104 1.46 11.51 -13.36
N GLY A 105 0.91 12.71 -13.35
CA GLY A 105 0.02 13.20 -12.28
C GLY A 105 0.71 13.87 -11.08
N LYS A 106 2.02 13.65 -10.82
CA LYS A 106 2.70 14.24 -9.64
C LYS A 106 2.59 15.77 -9.62
N TYR A 107 2.86 16.43 -10.74
CA TYR A 107 2.78 17.89 -10.83
C TYR A 107 1.37 18.40 -11.04
N GLU A 108 0.46 17.58 -11.58
CA GLU A 108 -0.97 17.91 -11.64
C GLU A 108 -1.55 18.02 -10.23
N GLU A 109 -1.21 17.10 -9.34
CA GLU A 109 -1.63 17.12 -7.94
C GLU A 109 -1.05 18.33 -7.19
N ILE A 110 0.25 18.61 -7.35
CA ILE A 110 0.90 19.78 -6.75
C ILE A 110 0.23 21.08 -7.25
N ALA A 111 -0.01 21.18 -8.56
CA ALA A 111 -0.67 22.35 -9.14
C ALA A 111 -2.12 22.51 -8.67
N ASN A 112 -2.87 21.41 -8.58
CA ASN A 112 -4.25 21.41 -8.06
C ASN A 112 -4.27 21.86 -6.59
N ARG A 113 -3.34 21.37 -5.77
CA ARG A 113 -3.18 21.80 -4.37
C ARG A 113 -2.87 23.28 -4.25
N GLN A 114 -1.96 23.78 -5.08
CA GLN A 114 -1.61 25.21 -5.10
C GLN A 114 -2.79 26.08 -5.54
N ARG A 115 -3.54 25.66 -6.57
CA ARG A 115 -4.78 26.35 -6.99
C ARG A 115 -5.84 26.35 -5.90
N ALA A 116 -6.03 25.23 -5.20
CA ALA A 116 -6.99 25.14 -4.09
C ALA A 116 -6.58 26.06 -2.92
N LYS A 117 -5.29 26.09 -2.57
CA LYS A 117 -4.76 27.00 -1.54
C LYS A 117 -5.00 28.47 -1.91
N ALA A 118 -4.70 28.87 -3.15
CA ALA A 118 -4.92 30.23 -3.61
C ALA A 118 -6.42 30.62 -3.62
N LYS A 119 -7.31 29.69 -3.95
CA LYS A 119 -8.77 29.91 -3.87
C LYS A 119 -9.23 30.15 -2.42
N LEU A 120 -8.75 29.34 -1.47
CA LEU A 120 -9.07 29.51 -0.05
C LEU A 120 -8.55 30.84 0.49
N GLU A 121 -7.34 31.23 0.12
CA GLU A 121 -6.75 32.52 0.51
C GLU A 121 -7.56 33.70 -0.06
N ARG A 122 -7.94 33.63 -1.33
CA ARG A 122 -8.80 34.65 -1.95
C ARG A 122 -10.16 34.75 -1.23
N LEU A 123 -10.78 33.62 -0.93
CA LEU A 123 -12.05 33.58 -0.19
C LEU A 123 -11.90 34.16 1.23
N GLN A 124 -10.81 33.83 1.93
CA GLN A 124 -10.50 34.38 3.24
C GLN A 124 -10.34 35.90 3.18
N GLN A 125 -9.65 36.42 2.17
CA GLN A 125 -9.49 37.86 1.97
C GLN A 125 -10.84 38.52 1.67
N GLU A 126 -11.68 37.93 0.82
CA GLU A 126 -13.01 38.43 0.50
C GLU A 126 -13.91 38.47 1.73
N ILE A 127 -13.96 37.39 2.52
CA ILE A 127 -14.68 37.34 3.80
C ILE A 127 -14.17 38.43 4.74
N SER A 128 -12.84 38.61 4.86
CA SER A 128 -12.26 39.65 5.71
C SER A 128 -12.61 41.07 5.25
N GLN A 129 -12.71 41.31 3.95
CA GLN A 129 -13.09 42.60 3.38
C GLN A 129 -14.58 42.87 3.61
N ILE A 130 -15.44 41.87 3.42
CA ILE A 130 -16.89 41.96 3.69
C ILE A 130 -17.12 42.22 5.18
N ALA A 131 -16.43 41.50 6.08
CA ALA A 131 -16.49 41.72 7.52
C ALA A 131 -16.08 43.15 7.90
N LYS A 132 -14.96 43.65 7.36
CA LYS A 132 -14.51 45.04 7.58
C LYS A 132 -15.52 46.08 7.08
N ARG A 133 -16.14 45.84 5.92
CA ARG A 133 -17.13 46.76 5.32
C ARG A 133 -18.47 46.76 6.05
N THR A 134 -18.91 45.60 6.54
CA THR A 134 -20.23 45.47 7.16
C THR A 134 -20.23 45.84 8.64
N GLY A 135 -19.05 46.03 9.27
CA GLY A 135 -18.95 46.38 10.69
C GLY A 135 -19.50 45.31 11.64
N ILE A 136 -20.00 44.20 11.08
CA ILE A 136 -20.42 43.03 11.81
C ILE A 136 -19.13 42.33 12.17
N ALA A 137 -18.78 42.35 13.45
CA ALA A 137 -17.78 41.48 14.01
C ALA A 137 -18.18 40.05 13.63
N VAL A 138 -17.60 39.53 12.54
CA VAL A 138 -17.76 38.14 12.14
C VAL A 138 -17.04 37.35 13.22
N GLU A 139 -17.81 36.98 14.22
CA GLU A 139 -17.50 36.12 15.35
C GLU A 139 -17.23 34.70 14.83
N ASN A 140 -16.18 34.59 14.02
CA ASN A 140 -15.50 33.40 13.58
C ASN A 140 -14.02 33.65 13.95
N GLN A 141 -13.53 33.47 15.17
CA GLN A 141 -13.86 32.41 16.13
C GLN A 141 -13.99 31.01 15.52
N VAL A 142 -13.59 30.78 14.26
CA VAL A 142 -13.47 29.43 13.68
C VAL A 142 -12.00 28.98 13.63
N THR A 143 -11.05 29.91 13.76
CA THR A 143 -9.60 29.64 13.80
C THR A 143 -8.95 29.80 15.18
N ILE A 144 -9.70 30.22 16.21
CA ILE A 144 -9.29 30.13 17.64
C ILE A 144 -9.85 28.85 18.30
N ILE A 145 -10.64 28.03 17.58
CA ILE A 145 -11.09 26.70 18.02
C ILE A 145 -9.98 25.66 17.78
N GLN A 146 -8.77 25.92 18.25
CA GLN A 146 -8.10 24.85 18.97
C GLN A 146 -8.39 25.20 20.42
N PRO A 147 -9.11 24.37 21.19
CA PRO A 147 -8.99 24.50 22.63
C PRO A 147 -7.50 24.30 22.89
N LYS A 148 -6.77 25.41 23.09
CA LYS A 148 -5.53 25.38 23.85
C LYS A 148 -5.99 24.62 25.08
N LYS A 149 -5.45 23.43 25.29
CA LYS A 149 -5.64 22.70 26.53
C LYS A 149 -5.03 23.62 27.57
N PHE A 150 -5.83 24.55 28.07
CA PHE A 150 -5.62 25.17 29.34
C PHE A 150 -5.75 23.98 30.28
N PHE A 151 -4.64 23.29 30.48
CA PHE A 151 -4.36 22.70 31.78
C PHE A 151 -4.32 23.91 32.71
N SER A 152 -5.49 24.47 33.05
CA SER A 152 -5.66 25.25 34.26
C SER A 152 -5.03 24.38 35.33
N GLU A 153 -4.10 24.97 36.08
CA GLU A 153 -3.36 24.34 37.19
C GLU A 153 -4.12 23.13 37.71
N LEU A 154 -3.56 21.94 37.46
CA LEU A 154 -4.15 20.64 37.76
C LEU A 154 -4.43 20.57 39.27
N HIS A 155 -5.57 21.11 39.69
CA HIS A 155 -6.14 20.83 41.00
C HIS A 155 -6.59 19.38 40.93
N VAL A 156 -5.71 18.47 41.34
CA VAL A 156 -6.02 17.06 41.50
C VAL A 156 -7.17 16.99 42.51
N PRO A 157 -8.37 16.54 42.10
CA PRO A 157 -9.48 16.41 43.03
C PRO A 157 -9.14 15.40 44.12
N ASP A 158 -9.63 15.64 45.34
CA ASP A 158 -9.42 14.73 46.48
C ASP A 158 -9.99 13.33 46.23
N VAL A 159 -11.00 13.22 45.36
CA VAL A 159 -11.61 11.96 44.91
C VAL A 159 -11.71 11.95 43.39
N GLU A 160 -11.28 10.84 42.78
CA GLU A 160 -11.34 10.67 41.33
C GLU A 160 -12.80 10.53 40.87
N TRP A 161 -13.11 11.05 39.68
CA TRP A 161 -14.49 11.15 39.19
C TRP A 161 -15.20 9.80 39.01
N TRP A 162 -14.46 8.71 38.80
CA TRP A 162 -15.03 7.37 38.69
C TRP A 162 -15.32 6.76 40.08
N ASP A 163 -14.52 7.12 41.09
CA ASP A 163 -14.70 6.72 42.48
C ASP A 163 -15.86 7.45 43.16
N TYR A 164 -16.10 8.72 42.79
CA TYR A 164 -17.20 9.54 43.31
C TYR A 164 -18.59 8.88 43.15
N VAL A 165 -18.78 8.10 42.09
CA VAL A 165 -20.06 7.40 41.84
C VAL A 165 -20.26 6.24 42.82
N ILE A 166 -19.17 5.67 43.33
CA ILE A 166 -19.16 4.45 44.12
C ILE A 166 -19.05 4.79 45.62
N ILE A 167 -18.18 5.73 45.96
CA ILE A 167 -17.89 6.19 47.31
C ILE A 167 -18.85 7.35 47.63
N GLN A 168 -19.78 7.15 48.56
CA GLN A 168 -20.73 8.20 49.00
C GLN A 168 -20.07 9.35 49.79
N GLN A 169 -18.74 9.41 49.87
CA GLN A 169 -17.96 10.33 50.67
C GLN A 169 -16.96 11.10 49.80
N ASN A 170 -16.59 12.30 50.25
CA ASN A 170 -15.73 13.22 49.50
C ASN A 170 -14.22 13.03 49.76
N ASN A 171 -13.81 11.94 50.40
CA ASN A 171 -12.40 11.65 50.68
C ASN A 171 -12.13 10.15 50.88
N TYR A 172 -10.88 9.73 50.62
CA TYR A 172 -10.42 8.35 50.82
C TYR A 172 -10.05 7.99 52.27
N SER A 173 -10.04 8.96 53.19
CA SER A 173 -9.48 8.79 54.54
C SER A 173 -10.22 7.76 55.41
N THR A 174 -11.44 7.39 55.04
CA THR A 174 -12.32 6.46 55.76
C THR A 174 -12.19 5.01 55.29
N ILE A 175 -11.46 4.76 54.21
CA ILE A 175 -11.21 3.43 53.66
C ILE A 175 -9.96 2.87 54.35
N THR A 176 -10.17 2.18 55.47
CA THR A 176 -9.11 1.41 56.12
C THR A 176 -9.10 -0.03 55.58
N PRO A 177 -7.92 -0.67 55.43
CA PRO A 177 -7.80 -2.01 54.84
C PRO A 177 -8.60 -3.11 55.57
N ASP A 178 -8.85 -2.91 56.87
CA ASP A 178 -9.42 -3.92 57.76
C ASP A 178 -10.93 -3.75 57.99
N ALA A 179 -11.54 -2.70 57.44
CA ALA A 179 -12.97 -2.44 57.60
C ALA A 179 -13.80 -3.07 56.48
N ASN A 180 -14.97 -3.60 56.82
CA ASN A 180 -15.97 -4.02 55.83
C ASN A 180 -16.49 -2.77 55.08
N ILE A 181 -15.89 -2.46 53.92
CA ILE A 181 -16.21 -1.29 53.08
C ILE A 181 -17.48 -1.47 52.22
N LEU A 182 -17.96 -2.72 52.07
CA LEU A 182 -19.14 -3.04 51.25
C LEU A 182 -20.41 -2.23 51.60
N PRO A 183 -20.75 -1.95 52.87
CA PRO A 183 -21.94 -1.14 53.20
C PRO A 183 -21.80 0.33 52.83
N MET A 184 -20.57 0.85 52.69
CA MET A 184 -20.30 2.23 52.30
C MET A 184 -20.28 2.44 50.79
N LEU A 185 -20.23 1.35 50.03
CA LEU A 185 -19.97 1.36 48.60
C LEU A 185 -21.26 1.14 47.83
N THR A 186 -21.58 2.06 46.92
CA THR A 186 -22.84 2.06 46.18
C THR A 186 -22.64 1.45 44.80
N GLY A 187 -23.57 0.60 44.37
CA GLY A 187 -23.59 0.06 43.00
C GLY A 187 -22.67 -1.14 42.76
N ILE A 188 -21.88 -1.58 43.75
CA ILE A 188 -21.10 -2.82 43.62
C ILE A 188 -21.98 -4.02 43.91
N THR A 189 -22.10 -4.90 42.93
CA THR A 189 -22.82 -6.17 43.02
C THR A 189 -21.95 -7.31 42.49
N ARG A 190 -22.38 -8.56 42.67
CA ARG A 190 -21.71 -9.73 42.08
C ARG A 190 -21.99 -9.88 40.57
N LEU A 191 -22.69 -8.93 39.95
CA LEU A 191 -23.06 -8.98 38.53
C LEU A 191 -21.93 -8.38 37.68
N ILE A 192 -21.73 -8.96 36.50
CA ILE A 192 -20.74 -8.50 35.52
C ILE A 192 -21.51 -7.96 34.31
N GLU A 193 -21.31 -6.69 33.99
CA GLU A 193 -21.87 -6.07 32.79
C GLU A 193 -21.02 -6.40 31.56
N HIS A 194 -21.69 -6.62 30.43
CA HIS A 194 -21.03 -6.75 29.13
C HIS A 194 -21.26 -5.43 28.37
N PRO A 195 -20.20 -4.65 28.07
CA PRO A 195 -20.37 -3.37 27.40
C PRO A 195 -20.92 -3.54 25.98
N ILE A 196 -21.50 -2.46 25.45
CA ILE A 196 -22.07 -2.44 24.11
C ILE A 196 -20.98 -2.77 23.08
N GLN A 197 -21.22 -3.81 22.26
CA GLN A 197 -20.32 -4.18 21.19
C GLN A 197 -20.47 -3.21 20.02
N LEU A 198 -19.47 -2.33 19.84
CA LEU A 198 -19.40 -1.44 18.70
C LEU A 198 -18.89 -2.18 17.47
N LYS A 199 -19.48 -1.89 16.30
CA LYS A 199 -18.95 -2.38 15.02
C LYS A 199 -17.56 -1.77 14.76
N PRO A 200 -16.63 -2.52 14.16
CA PRO A 200 -15.32 -2.00 13.85
C PRO A 200 -15.45 -0.82 12.86
N PRO A 201 -14.66 0.25 13.03
CA PRO A 201 -14.81 1.48 12.23
C PRO A 201 -14.49 1.30 10.73
N PHE A 202 -13.84 0.20 10.36
CA PHE A 202 -13.41 -0.10 8.98
C PHE A 202 -14.42 -0.97 8.20
N GLU A 203 -15.42 -1.56 8.87
CA GLU A 203 -16.45 -2.30 8.15
C GLU A 203 -17.36 -1.34 7.40
N ALA A 204 -17.23 -1.33 6.08
CA ALA A 204 -18.14 -0.57 5.23
C ALA A 204 -19.56 -1.11 5.42
N ASN A 205 -20.50 -0.25 5.80
CA ASN A 205 -21.94 -0.59 5.90
C ASN A 205 -22.58 -1.03 4.57
N LYS A 206 -21.82 -1.08 3.48
CA LYS A 206 -22.30 -1.49 2.16
C LYS A 206 -22.18 -3.00 2.05
N PRO A 207 -23.24 -3.70 1.59
CA PRO A 207 -23.13 -5.14 1.34
C PRO A 207 -22.03 -5.39 0.31
N VAL A 208 -21.20 -6.40 0.57
CA VAL A 208 -20.15 -6.80 -0.36
C VAL A 208 -20.82 -7.44 -1.58
N LEU A 209 -20.72 -6.78 -2.74
CA LEU A 209 -21.22 -7.32 -4.00
C LEU A 209 -20.25 -8.42 -4.48
N LEU A 210 -20.72 -9.66 -4.50
CA LEU A 210 -19.97 -10.79 -5.04
C LEU A 210 -20.11 -10.82 -6.57
N PRO A 211 -19.00 -10.68 -7.33
CA PRO A 211 -19.06 -10.80 -8.79
C PRO A 211 -19.39 -12.24 -9.18
N ILE A 212 -20.46 -12.40 -9.97
CA ILE A 212 -20.89 -13.70 -10.51
C ILE A 212 -20.03 -14.05 -11.72
N HIS A 213 -19.39 -15.21 -11.68
CA HIS A 213 -18.59 -15.72 -12.79
C HIS A 213 -19.32 -16.87 -13.48
N LEU A 214 -19.45 -16.79 -14.79
CA LEU A 214 -20.05 -17.82 -15.63
C LEU A 214 -18.97 -18.78 -16.14
N THR A 215 -19.30 -20.07 -16.19
CA THR A 215 -18.46 -21.06 -16.87
C THR A 215 -18.42 -20.82 -18.37
N LYS A 216 -17.42 -21.35 -19.08
CA LYS A 216 -17.32 -21.20 -20.54
C LYS A 216 -18.56 -21.75 -21.28
N HIS A 217 -19.17 -22.82 -20.76
CA HIS A 217 -20.37 -23.42 -21.34
C HIS A 217 -21.59 -22.51 -21.18
N GLU A 218 -21.78 -21.92 -20.00
CA GLU A 218 -22.86 -20.96 -19.74
C GLU A 218 -22.68 -19.69 -20.55
N GLN A 219 -21.46 -19.15 -20.63
CA GLN A 219 -21.16 -17.99 -21.49
C GLN A 219 -21.50 -18.29 -22.95
N ARG A 220 -21.16 -19.49 -23.44
CA ARG A 220 -21.49 -19.90 -24.81
C ARG A 220 -23.00 -20.11 -24.99
N LYS A 221 -23.71 -20.60 -23.97
CA LYS A 221 -25.18 -20.76 -23.98
C LYS A 221 -25.86 -19.39 -24.05
N LEU A 222 -25.50 -18.48 -23.14
CA LEU A 222 -26.04 -17.11 -23.08
C LEU A 222 -25.82 -16.35 -24.39
N ARG A 223 -24.62 -16.42 -24.97
CA ARG A 223 -24.34 -15.78 -26.27
C ARG A 223 -25.20 -16.34 -27.41
N ARG A 224 -25.43 -17.65 -27.44
CA ARG A 224 -26.26 -18.29 -28.48
C ARG A 224 -27.73 -17.90 -28.33
N GLN A 225 -28.24 -17.89 -27.09
CA GLN A 225 -29.61 -17.45 -26.81
C GLN A 225 -29.80 -15.98 -27.20
N ASN A 226 -28.93 -15.07 -26.76
CA ASN A 226 -29.02 -13.66 -27.12
C ASN A 226 -28.94 -13.44 -28.65
N ARG A 227 -28.07 -14.17 -29.37
CA ARG A 227 -28.00 -14.08 -30.84
C ARG A 227 -29.28 -14.60 -31.51
N ALA A 228 -29.82 -15.71 -31.02
CA ALA A 228 -31.07 -16.26 -31.56
C ALA A 228 -32.24 -15.31 -31.31
N GLU A 229 -32.34 -14.72 -30.13
CA GLU A 229 -33.36 -13.72 -29.79
C GLU A 229 -33.24 -12.46 -30.64
N VAL A 230 -32.04 -11.90 -30.79
CA VAL A 230 -31.81 -10.72 -31.63
C VAL A 230 -32.16 -10.99 -33.10
N LEU A 231 -31.75 -12.16 -33.64
CA LEU A 231 -32.10 -12.52 -35.02
C LEU A 231 -33.61 -12.70 -35.19
N LYS A 232 -34.27 -13.32 -34.21
CA LYS A 232 -35.73 -13.49 -34.21
C LYS A 232 -36.44 -12.14 -34.17
N GLU A 233 -36.01 -11.25 -33.28
CA GLU A 233 -36.55 -9.89 -33.17
C GLU A 233 -36.36 -9.09 -34.48
N GLN A 234 -35.19 -9.21 -35.12
CA GLN A 234 -34.94 -8.59 -36.43
C GLN A 234 -35.87 -9.15 -37.51
N GLN A 235 -35.99 -10.47 -37.60
CA GLN A 235 -36.90 -11.11 -38.56
C GLN A 235 -38.36 -10.71 -38.34
N GLU A 236 -38.81 -10.64 -37.08
CA GLU A 236 -40.15 -10.17 -36.73
C GLU A 236 -40.36 -8.71 -37.12
N LYS A 237 -39.36 -7.84 -36.90
CA LYS A 237 -39.42 -6.44 -37.36
C LYS A 237 -39.46 -6.31 -38.88
N ILE A 238 -38.71 -7.13 -39.63
CA ILE A 238 -38.79 -7.18 -41.10
C ILE A 238 -40.18 -7.66 -41.54
N ARG A 239 -40.70 -8.71 -40.90
CA ARG A 239 -42.02 -9.28 -41.21
C ARG A 239 -43.16 -8.29 -40.98
N LEU A 240 -43.01 -7.44 -39.96
CA LEU A 240 -43.95 -6.34 -39.68
C LEU A 240 -43.72 -5.11 -40.57
N GLY A 241 -42.67 -5.10 -41.40
CA GLY A 241 -42.33 -3.98 -42.28
C GLY A 241 -41.69 -2.78 -41.57
N LEU A 242 -41.25 -2.93 -40.31
CA LEU A 242 -40.62 -1.85 -39.53
C LEU A 242 -39.15 -1.62 -39.90
N MET A 243 -38.51 -2.59 -40.54
CA MET A 243 -37.15 -2.45 -41.07
C MET A 243 -37.05 -3.07 -42.47
N PRO A 244 -36.29 -2.46 -43.38
CA PRO A 244 -36.01 -3.06 -44.68
C PRO A 244 -35.14 -4.32 -44.49
N PRO A 245 -35.25 -5.31 -45.40
CA PRO A 245 -34.40 -6.49 -45.36
C PRO A 245 -32.91 -6.09 -45.52
N PRO A 246 -32.00 -6.75 -44.77
CA PRO A 246 -30.57 -6.49 -44.84
C PRO A 246 -29.94 -6.97 -46.16
#